data_AF-A0A183A2X4-F1
#
_entry.id   AF-A0A183A2X4-F1
#
_cell.length_a   1.000
_cell.length_b   1.000
_cell.length_c   1.000
_cell.angle_alpha   90.00
_cell.angle_beta   90.00
_cell.angle_gamma   90.00
#
_symmetry.space_group_name_H-M   'P 1'
#
loop_
_entity.id
_entity.type
_entity.pdbx_description
1 polymer ?
#
loop_
_entity_poly.entity_id
_entity_poly.type
_entity_poly.pdbx_seq_one_letter_code
_entity_poly.pdbx_strand_id
1 'polypeptide(L)'
;MSWWYPQRIQYMNLLKAISKQSISTEELPDVINKTIQTIDNLVGRSSYTAQCQLFYEFLPSKVNDHHGLRGHLITLCKDNLHSCWVSVQKSGIEELIEVERLMGESDPQLPLQRSVLACFCEMTFVYPNTSSSDALVDQSSWLLAAANMALYIFLRCDALMGEDMESAVANDVLKSLLRTSDGLPKFASKFLIPLRNDLDTECNRLQANAYALSNDIQKAGDHEQKKQFEASLMANDATLLRLRLLQVTVQRLSDCYDKFHIAQ
;
A
#
# COMPACT_ATOMS: atom_id res chain seq x y z
N MET A 1 -2.39 -10.69 30.17
CA MET A 1 -2.25 -11.86 29.26
C MET A 1 -1.85 -11.33 27.89
N SER A 2 -0.73 -11.77 27.33
CA SER A 2 -0.21 -11.25 26.06
C SER A 2 -1.07 -11.67 24.86
N TRP A 3 -1.32 -10.75 23.93
CA TRP A 3 -1.91 -11.02 22.61
C TRP A 3 -1.14 -12.08 21.82
N TRP A 4 0.15 -12.22 22.09
CA TRP A 4 1.12 -13.04 21.33
C TRP A 4 1.19 -14.49 21.79
N TYR A 5 0.13 -14.98 22.44
CA TYR A 5 0.05 -16.38 22.84
C TYR A 5 -0.03 -17.28 21.59
N PRO A 6 0.68 -18.43 21.53
CA PRO A 6 0.77 -19.26 20.33
C PRO A 6 -0.58 -19.63 19.67
N GLN A 7 -1.63 -19.88 20.46
CA GLN A 7 -2.97 -20.17 19.92
C GLN A 7 -3.58 -18.97 19.18
N ARG A 8 -3.35 -17.74 19.66
CA ARG A 8 -3.83 -16.51 19.00
C ARG A 8 -3.10 -16.29 17.67
N ILE A 9 -1.80 -16.61 17.64
CA ILE A 9 -1.00 -16.61 16.41
C ILE A 9 -1.53 -17.63 15.40
N GLN A 10 -1.97 -18.82 15.85
CA GLN A 10 -2.62 -19.79 14.97
C GLN A 10 -3.92 -19.23 14.34
N TYR A 11 -4.75 -18.52 15.11
CA TYR A 11 -5.94 -17.87 14.55
C TYR A 11 -5.59 -16.80 13.51
N MET A 12 -4.55 -15.99 13.74
CA MET A 12 -4.07 -15.01 12.75
C MET A 12 -3.60 -15.70 11.46
N ASN A 13 -2.87 -16.81 11.59
CA ASN A 13 -2.45 -17.61 10.43
C ASN A 13 -3.64 -18.19 9.66
N LEU A 14 -4.70 -18.62 10.35
CA LEU A 14 -5.93 -19.09 9.71
C LEU A 14 -6.67 -17.96 8.97
N LEU A 15 -6.81 -16.78 9.59
CA LEU A 15 -7.39 -15.60 8.92
C LEU A 15 -6.57 -15.20 7.68
N LYS A 16 -5.24 -15.27 7.77
CA LYS A 16 -4.34 -15.03 6.64
C LYS A 16 -4.46 -16.10 5.55
N ALA A 17 -4.72 -17.36 5.91
CA ALA A 17 -4.89 -18.43 4.93
C ALA A 17 -6.23 -18.34 4.19
N ILE A 18 -7.31 -18.03 4.89
CA ILE A 18 -8.65 -17.90 4.31
C ILE A 18 -8.72 -16.70 3.36
N SER A 19 -8.12 -15.58 3.75
CA SER A 19 -8.12 -14.34 2.95
C SER A 19 -7.29 -14.39 1.66
N LYS A 20 -6.55 -15.49 1.44
CA LYS A 20 -5.76 -15.76 0.22
C LYS A 20 -6.41 -16.74 -0.74
N GLN A 21 -7.58 -17.28 -0.41
CA GLN A 21 -8.26 -18.22 -1.29
C GLN A 21 -8.62 -17.54 -2.62
N SER A 22 -8.38 -18.23 -3.73
CA SER A 22 -8.71 -17.75 -5.06
C SER A 22 -10.22 -17.55 -5.18
N ILE A 23 -10.62 -16.36 -5.63
CA ILE A 23 -12.02 -16.04 -5.88
C ILE A 23 -12.28 -16.23 -7.37
N SER A 24 -13.06 -17.26 -7.72
CA SER A 24 -13.45 -17.56 -9.10
C SER A 24 -14.81 -16.95 -9.48
N THR A 25 -15.43 -16.21 -8.56
CA THR A 25 -16.77 -15.63 -8.68
C THR A 25 -16.72 -14.10 -8.71
N GLU A 26 -17.72 -13.46 -9.31
CA GLU A 26 -17.84 -11.98 -9.31
C GLU A 26 -18.07 -11.43 -7.89
N GLU A 27 -18.73 -12.22 -7.02
CA GLU A 27 -18.96 -11.87 -5.63
C GLU A 27 -17.88 -12.48 -4.72
N LEU A 28 -17.48 -11.70 -3.71
CA LEU A 28 -16.56 -12.14 -2.67
C LEU A 28 -17.26 -13.19 -1.79
N PRO A 29 -16.72 -14.42 -1.64
CA PRO A 29 -17.31 -15.42 -0.77
C PRO A 29 -17.50 -14.90 0.66
N ASP A 30 -18.65 -15.19 1.27
CA ASP A 30 -19.02 -14.75 2.62
C ASP A 30 -17.93 -15.04 3.67
N VAL A 31 -17.25 -16.18 3.53
CA VAL A 31 -16.17 -16.58 4.44
C VAL A 31 -14.96 -15.64 4.36
N ILE A 32 -14.62 -15.17 3.16
CA ILE A 32 -13.54 -14.21 2.94
C ILE A 32 -13.97 -12.84 3.45
N ASN A 33 -15.21 -12.41 3.16
CA ASN A 33 -15.76 -11.17 3.68
C ASN A 33 -15.74 -11.11 5.22
N LYS A 34 -16.25 -12.15 5.88
CA LYS A 34 -16.22 -12.27 7.36
C LYS A 34 -14.80 -12.30 7.91
N THR A 35 -13.86 -12.91 7.19
CA THR A 35 -12.45 -12.94 7.57
C THR A 35 -11.85 -11.54 7.53
N ILE A 36 -12.09 -10.77 6.45
CA ILE A 36 -11.63 -9.37 6.34
C ILE A 36 -12.25 -8.53 7.45
N GLN A 37 -13.56 -8.64 7.69
CA GLN A 37 -14.24 -7.95 8.79
C GLN A 37 -13.67 -8.33 10.17
N THR A 38 -13.24 -9.58 10.35
CA THR A 38 -12.60 -10.02 11.59
C THR A 38 -11.23 -9.39 11.75
N ILE A 39 -10.44 -9.30 10.68
CA ILE A 39 -9.15 -8.58 10.67
C ILE A 39 -9.38 -7.11 10.99
N ASP A 40 -10.37 -6.46 10.38
CA ASP A 40 -10.68 -5.04 10.62
C ASP A 40 -11.07 -4.79 12.08
N ASN A 41 -11.94 -5.64 12.65
CA ASN A 41 -12.32 -5.54 14.06
C ASN A 41 -11.14 -5.80 15.00
N LEU A 42 -10.26 -6.73 14.63
CA LEU A 42 -9.06 -7.05 15.40
C LEU A 42 -8.11 -5.85 15.43
N VAL A 43 -7.81 -5.28 14.26
CA VAL A 43 -6.95 -4.09 14.13
C VAL A 43 -7.60 -2.89 14.84
N GLY A 44 -8.86 -2.56 14.50
CA GLY A 44 -9.53 -1.35 15.00
C GLY A 44 -9.82 -1.33 16.50
N ARG A 45 -9.76 -2.47 17.20
CA ARG A 45 -9.94 -2.55 18.66
C ARG A 45 -8.63 -2.74 19.43
N SER A 46 -7.52 -2.87 18.73
CA SER A 46 -6.20 -3.08 19.33
C SER A 46 -5.54 -1.75 19.70
N SER A 47 -4.63 -1.79 20.69
CA SER A 47 -3.66 -0.71 20.97
C SER A 47 -2.81 -0.41 19.74
N TYR A 48 -2.15 0.74 19.68
CA TYR A 48 -1.23 1.05 18.59
C TYR A 48 -0.10 0.01 18.49
N THR A 49 0.42 -0.42 19.63
CA THR A 49 1.47 -1.45 19.73
C THR A 49 1.01 -2.77 19.13
N ALA A 50 -0.16 -3.25 19.53
CA ALA A 50 -0.70 -4.50 19.01
C ALA A 50 -1.06 -4.38 17.53
N GLN A 51 -1.60 -3.23 17.08
CA GLN A 51 -1.82 -2.96 15.66
C GLN A 51 -0.51 -3.06 14.87
N CYS A 52 0.59 -2.49 15.36
CA CYS A 52 1.88 -2.57 14.68
C CYS A 52 2.36 -4.01 14.51
N GLN A 53 2.23 -4.80 15.56
CA GLN A 53 2.61 -6.21 15.54
C GLN A 53 1.70 -7.04 14.63
N LEU A 54 0.39 -6.75 14.60
CA LEU A 54 -0.54 -7.35 13.63
C LEU A 54 -0.11 -7.06 12.19
N PHE A 55 0.28 -5.82 11.89
CA PHE A 55 0.79 -5.48 10.56
C PHE A 55 2.09 -6.22 10.23
N TYR A 56 3.01 -6.41 11.17
CA TYR A 56 4.21 -7.23 10.95
C TYR A 56 3.91 -8.69 10.63
N GLU A 57 2.81 -9.24 11.12
CA GLU A 57 2.40 -10.61 10.79
C GLU A 57 1.66 -10.69 9.43
N PHE A 58 0.81 -9.70 9.15
CA PHE A 58 -0.06 -9.71 7.97
C PHE A 58 0.64 -9.20 6.69
N LEU A 59 1.43 -8.14 6.74
CA LEU A 59 2.01 -7.46 5.56
C LEU A 59 3.18 -8.14 4.83
N PRO A 60 4.08 -8.94 5.46
CA PRO A 60 5.23 -9.48 4.74
C PRO A 60 4.82 -10.27 3.50
N SER A 61 5.42 -9.91 2.37
CA SER A 61 5.17 -10.53 1.07
C SER A 61 5.51 -12.01 1.11
N LYS A 62 4.53 -12.86 0.85
CA LYS A 62 4.70 -14.29 0.61
C LYS A 62 4.29 -14.61 -0.82
N VAL A 63 4.78 -15.75 -1.31
CA VAL A 63 4.34 -16.32 -2.60
C VAL A 63 2.82 -16.47 -2.58
N ASN A 64 2.15 -16.00 -3.64
CA ASN A 64 0.69 -16.03 -3.84
C ASN A 64 -0.13 -15.18 -2.85
N ASP A 65 0.38 -14.02 -2.43
CA ASP A 65 -0.42 -13.08 -1.64
C ASP A 65 -1.49 -12.39 -2.51
N HIS A 66 -2.72 -12.31 -1.99
CA HIS A 66 -3.81 -11.61 -2.66
C HIS A 66 -3.57 -10.10 -2.65
N HIS A 67 -3.37 -9.50 -3.84
CA HIS A 67 -3.08 -8.07 -4.02
C HIS A 67 -4.13 -7.16 -3.38
N GLY A 68 -5.41 -7.50 -3.49
CA GLY A 68 -6.49 -6.76 -2.82
C GLY A 68 -6.37 -6.71 -1.29
N LEU A 69 -6.12 -7.84 -0.63
CA LEU A 69 -5.90 -7.89 0.82
C LEU A 69 -4.65 -7.11 1.23
N ARG A 70 -3.56 -7.23 0.47
CA ARG A 70 -2.33 -6.47 0.70
C ARG A 70 -2.61 -4.96 0.62
N GLY A 71 -3.32 -4.52 -0.42
CA GLY A 71 -3.74 -3.12 -0.55
C GLY A 71 -4.64 -2.64 0.59
N HIS A 72 -5.55 -3.49 1.06
CA HIS A 72 -6.40 -3.21 2.22
C HIS A 72 -5.58 -3.03 3.51
N LEU A 73 -4.65 -3.95 3.79
CA LEU A 73 -3.75 -3.87 4.95
C LEU A 73 -2.84 -2.63 4.92
N ILE A 74 -2.33 -2.25 3.74
CA ILE A 74 -1.56 -1.01 3.56
C ILE A 74 -2.44 0.22 3.88
N THR A 75 -3.71 0.20 3.46
CA THR A 75 -4.66 1.27 3.74
C THR A 75 -4.92 1.40 5.24
N LEU A 76 -5.17 0.28 5.93
CA LEU A 76 -5.31 0.25 7.39
C LEU A 76 -4.05 0.74 8.11
N CYS A 77 -2.86 0.39 7.61
CA CYS A 77 -1.59 0.86 8.16
C CYS A 77 -1.45 2.39 8.03
N LYS A 78 -1.83 2.95 6.88
CA LYS A 78 -1.89 4.41 6.67
C LYS A 78 -2.91 5.08 7.61
N ASP A 79 -4.08 4.49 7.80
CA ASP A 79 -5.12 5.03 8.70
C ASP A 79 -4.71 4.95 10.18
N ASN A 80 -3.99 3.90 10.56
CA ASN A 80 -3.35 3.77 11.88
C ASN A 80 -2.30 4.88 12.08
N LEU A 81 -1.39 5.05 11.12
CA LEU A 81 -0.40 6.12 11.13
C LEU A 81 -1.06 7.50 11.29
N HIS A 82 -2.15 7.76 10.56
CA HIS A 82 -2.92 8.99 10.67
C HIS A 82 -3.53 9.19 12.07
N SER A 83 -4.19 8.16 12.59
CA SER A 83 -4.86 8.22 13.90
C SER A 83 -3.86 8.49 15.02
N CYS A 84 -2.70 7.82 14.97
CA CYS A 84 -1.60 8.07 15.91
C CYS A 84 -1.06 9.50 15.76
N TRP A 85 -0.90 9.99 14.53
CA TRP A 85 -0.44 11.37 14.27
C TRP A 85 -1.35 12.39 14.92
N VAL A 86 -2.65 12.30 14.68
CA VAL A 86 -3.66 13.20 15.24
C VAL A 86 -3.68 13.11 16.76
N SER A 87 -3.47 11.91 17.33
CA SER A 87 -3.41 11.71 18.78
C SER A 87 -2.18 12.42 19.36
N VAL A 88 -1.00 12.21 18.77
CA VAL A 88 0.25 12.86 19.18
C VAL A 88 0.17 14.38 19.09
N GLN A 89 -0.50 14.94 18.06
CA GLN A 89 -0.69 16.39 17.99
C GLN A 89 -1.58 16.95 19.11
N LYS A 90 -2.48 16.14 19.66
CA LYS A 90 -3.41 16.56 20.73
C LYS A 90 -2.79 16.46 22.11
N SER A 91 -2.08 15.35 22.39
CA SER A 91 -1.64 14.98 23.74
C SER A 91 -0.12 14.85 23.88
N GLY A 92 0.62 14.88 22.78
CA GLY A 92 2.04 14.56 22.77
C GLY A 92 2.33 13.05 22.77
N ILE A 93 3.58 12.70 22.44
CA ILE A 93 4.05 11.31 22.35
C ILE A 93 4.04 10.62 23.71
N GLU A 94 4.51 11.32 24.75
CA GLU A 94 4.71 10.77 26.09
C GLU A 94 3.38 10.36 26.72
N GLU A 95 2.35 11.20 26.61
CA GLU A 95 1.01 10.87 27.11
C GLU A 95 0.43 9.65 26.38
N LEU A 96 0.63 9.57 25.05
CA LEU A 96 0.13 8.44 24.27
C LEU A 96 0.82 7.11 24.64
N ILE A 97 2.11 7.16 24.97
CA ILE A 97 2.86 6.02 25.49
C ILE A 97 2.28 5.56 26.84
N GLU A 98 1.93 6.48 27.74
CA GLU A 98 1.30 6.10 29.02
C GLU A 98 -0.08 5.47 28.81
N VAL A 99 -0.88 5.97 27.86
CA VAL A 99 -2.18 5.36 27.50
C VAL A 99 -2.00 3.92 27.05
N GLU A 100 -1.02 3.64 26.19
CA GLU A 100 -0.70 2.27 25.75
C GLU A 100 -0.28 1.36 26.92
N ARG A 101 0.49 1.88 27.89
CA ARG A 101 0.84 1.12 29.11
C ARG A 101 -0.39 0.82 29.96
N LEU A 102 -1.31 1.77 30.10
CA LEU A 102 -2.58 1.57 30.80
C LEU A 102 -3.48 0.54 30.09
N MET A 103 -3.35 0.41 28.77
CA MET A 103 -3.99 -0.67 27.99
C MET A 103 -3.31 -2.04 28.17
N GLY A 104 -2.19 -2.11 28.89
CA GLY A 104 -1.48 -3.34 29.23
C GLY A 104 -0.30 -3.67 28.31
N GLU A 105 0.16 -2.73 27.48
CA GLU A 105 1.35 -2.90 26.66
C GLU A 105 2.63 -2.76 27.51
N SER A 106 3.49 -3.78 27.47
CA SER A 106 4.74 -3.80 28.24
C SER A 106 5.85 -2.97 27.62
N ASP A 107 5.86 -2.85 26.28
CA ASP A 107 6.80 -2.04 25.50
C ASP A 107 6.01 -1.28 24.42
N PRO A 108 5.44 -0.10 24.76
CA PRO A 108 4.61 0.65 23.82
C PRO A 108 5.37 1.07 22.56
N GLN A 109 4.82 0.71 21.41
CA GLN A 109 5.32 1.08 20.09
C GLN A 109 4.27 1.86 19.31
N LEU A 110 4.66 3.05 18.86
CA LEU A 110 3.78 3.92 18.08
C LEU A 110 4.17 3.83 16.59
N PRO A 111 3.19 3.86 15.65
CA PRO A 111 3.47 3.78 14.22
C PRO A 111 4.29 4.97 13.68
N LEU A 112 4.40 6.07 14.42
CA LEU A 112 5.23 7.23 14.06
C LEU A 112 6.70 7.06 14.45
N GLN A 113 7.02 6.11 15.33
CA GLN A 113 8.40 5.89 15.75
C GLN A 113 9.23 5.45 14.55
N ARG A 114 10.42 6.03 14.43
CA ARG A 114 11.29 5.82 13.26
C ARG A 114 11.55 4.34 12.98
N SER A 115 11.88 3.56 14.02
CA SER A 115 12.12 2.12 13.94
C SER A 115 10.92 1.34 13.42
N VAL A 116 9.73 1.67 13.91
CA VAL A 116 8.46 1.01 13.55
C VAL A 116 8.09 1.33 12.10
N LEU A 117 8.02 2.62 11.76
CA LEU A 117 7.65 3.06 10.43
C LEU A 117 8.65 2.59 9.37
N ALA A 118 9.95 2.54 9.69
CA ALA A 118 10.97 2.02 8.80
C ALA A 118 10.68 0.57 8.39
N CYS A 119 10.28 -0.28 9.34
CA CYS A 119 9.90 -1.66 9.04
C CYS A 119 8.64 -1.74 8.16
N PHE A 120 7.63 -0.89 8.40
CA PHE A 120 6.46 -0.81 7.49
C PHE A 120 6.85 -0.38 6.08
N CYS A 121 7.73 0.62 5.95
CA CYS A 121 8.23 1.07 4.67
C CYS A 121 8.98 -0.05 3.93
N GLU A 122 9.81 -0.83 4.61
CA GLU A 122 10.55 -1.95 4.02
C GLU A 122 9.64 -3.10 3.56
N MET A 123 8.52 -3.34 4.24
CA MET A 123 7.53 -4.35 3.80
C MET A 123 6.63 -3.85 2.68
N THR A 124 6.41 -2.53 2.57
CA THR A 124 5.40 -1.94 1.67
C THR A 124 6.02 -1.45 0.36
N PHE A 125 7.13 -0.72 0.43
CA PHE A 125 7.74 -0.01 -0.70
C PHE A 125 8.84 -0.83 -1.36
N VAL A 126 8.47 -1.99 -1.89
CA VAL A 126 9.36 -2.86 -2.68
C VAL A 126 8.61 -3.36 -3.92
N TYR A 127 9.10 -2.95 -5.09
CA TYR A 127 8.61 -3.29 -6.42
C TYR A 127 9.80 -3.44 -7.41
N PRO A 128 9.79 -4.44 -8.30
CA PRO A 128 8.77 -5.48 -8.46
C PRO A 128 8.76 -6.46 -7.27
N ASN A 129 7.58 -7.00 -6.97
CA ASN A 129 7.46 -8.07 -5.99
C ASN A 129 7.98 -9.37 -6.62
N THR A 130 9.23 -9.75 -6.31
CA THR A 130 9.89 -10.94 -6.87
C THR A 130 9.18 -12.26 -6.52
N SER A 131 8.24 -12.23 -5.57
CA SER A 131 7.41 -13.39 -5.20
C SER A 131 6.15 -13.55 -6.05
N SER A 132 5.93 -12.66 -7.02
CA SER A 132 4.76 -12.59 -7.89
C SER A 132 5.19 -12.48 -9.36
N SER A 133 4.64 -13.34 -10.21
CA SER A 133 4.74 -13.22 -11.68
C SER A 133 3.54 -12.52 -12.32
N ASP A 134 2.62 -12.00 -11.49
CA ASP A 134 1.36 -11.44 -11.94
C ASP A 134 1.56 -10.16 -12.77
N ALA A 135 0.64 -9.92 -13.70
CA ALA A 135 0.68 -8.72 -14.52
C ALA A 135 0.51 -7.45 -13.67
N LEU A 136 1.01 -6.32 -14.15
CA LEU A 136 0.94 -5.03 -13.46
C LEU A 136 -0.51 -4.64 -13.09
N VAL A 137 -1.48 -4.99 -13.94
CA VAL A 137 -2.90 -4.74 -13.69
C VAL A 137 -3.42 -5.47 -12.46
N ASP A 138 -2.98 -6.69 -12.21
CA ASP A 138 -3.43 -7.50 -11.06
C ASP A 138 -2.82 -6.97 -9.75
N GLN A 139 -1.62 -6.40 -9.85
CA GLN A 139 -0.90 -5.77 -8.75
C GLN A 139 -1.38 -4.33 -8.46
N SER A 140 -2.19 -3.74 -9.34
CA SER A 140 -2.54 -2.31 -9.29
C SER A 140 -3.17 -1.87 -7.97
N SER A 141 -3.95 -2.73 -7.31
CA SER A 141 -4.65 -2.42 -6.05
C SER A 141 -3.69 -2.11 -4.90
N TRP A 142 -2.71 -2.98 -4.63
CA TRP A 142 -1.74 -2.73 -3.56
C TRP A 142 -0.73 -1.65 -3.91
N LEU A 143 -0.36 -1.54 -5.20
CA LEU A 143 0.51 -0.48 -5.69
C LEU A 143 -0.11 0.90 -5.49
N LEU A 144 -1.41 1.03 -5.79
CA LEU A 144 -2.16 2.26 -5.56
C LEU A 144 -2.27 2.58 -4.06
N ALA A 145 -2.53 1.59 -3.21
CA ALA A 145 -2.55 1.77 -1.76
C ALA A 145 -1.19 2.24 -1.22
N ALA A 146 -0.09 1.62 -1.66
CA ALA A 146 1.27 2.02 -1.31
C ALA A 146 1.57 3.45 -1.77
N ALA A 147 1.32 3.77 -3.04
CA ALA A 147 1.53 5.11 -3.57
C ALA A 147 0.75 6.17 -2.78
N ASN A 148 -0.51 5.90 -2.42
CA ASN A 148 -1.32 6.79 -1.57
C ASN A 148 -0.78 6.92 -0.14
N MET A 149 -0.25 5.85 0.45
CA MET A 149 0.39 5.93 1.77
C MET A 149 1.64 6.82 1.73
N ALA A 150 2.49 6.67 0.70
CA ALA A 150 3.67 7.51 0.54
C ALA A 150 3.31 8.98 0.28
N LEU A 151 2.31 9.23 -0.58
CA LEU A 151 1.78 10.58 -0.81
C LEU A 151 1.25 11.20 0.49
N TYR A 152 0.49 10.43 1.28
CA TYR A 152 0.00 10.89 2.58
C TYR A 152 1.16 11.34 3.48
N ILE A 153 2.22 10.52 3.60
CA ILE A 153 3.39 10.86 4.40
C ILE A 153 4.03 12.16 3.90
N PHE A 154 4.32 12.27 2.60
CA PHE A 154 4.94 13.48 2.04
C PHE A 154 4.10 14.73 2.27
N LEU A 155 2.81 14.68 1.92
CA LEU A 155 1.92 15.83 2.07
C LEU A 155 1.73 16.22 3.54
N ARG A 156 1.66 15.22 4.44
CA ARG A 156 1.51 15.49 5.87
C ARG A 156 2.78 16.08 6.45
N CYS A 157 3.96 15.56 6.11
CA CYS A 157 5.21 16.17 6.54
C CYS A 157 5.36 17.59 5.96
N ASP A 158 5.03 17.81 4.69
CA ASP A 158 5.13 19.14 4.04
C ASP A 158 4.32 20.20 4.77
N ALA A 159 3.08 19.85 5.16
CA ALA A 159 2.19 20.75 5.88
C ALA A 159 2.71 21.17 7.26
N LEU A 160 3.60 20.37 7.87
CA LEU A 160 4.11 20.56 9.23
C LEU A 160 5.55 21.11 9.24
N MET A 161 6.22 21.09 8.08
CA MET A 161 7.57 21.65 7.88
C MET A 161 7.47 23.18 7.85
N GLY A 162 7.38 23.77 9.04
CA GLY A 162 7.17 25.20 9.28
C GLY A 162 6.84 25.52 10.75
N GLU A 163 6.49 24.52 11.56
CA GLU A 163 6.18 24.66 12.98
C GLU A 163 7.27 23.98 13.85
N ASP A 164 7.93 24.74 14.74
CA ASP A 164 9.20 24.34 15.39
C ASP A 164 9.17 23.00 16.15
N MET A 165 8.06 22.63 16.82
CA MET A 165 7.94 21.35 17.55
C MET A 165 7.37 20.20 16.69
N GLU A 166 6.46 20.48 15.74
CA GLU A 166 5.90 19.44 14.86
C GLU A 166 6.91 18.96 13.82
N SER A 167 7.94 19.76 13.57
CA SER A 167 9.05 19.49 12.66
C SER A 167 9.85 18.23 13.04
N ALA A 168 10.05 17.91 14.33
CA ALA A 168 10.88 16.76 14.72
C ALA A 168 10.25 15.40 14.33
N VAL A 169 8.96 15.22 14.64
CA VAL A 169 8.21 14.00 14.30
C VAL A 169 8.05 13.87 12.78
N ALA A 170 7.73 14.97 12.10
CA ALA A 170 7.63 15.00 10.65
C ALA A 170 8.95 14.62 9.97
N ASN A 171 10.08 15.12 10.50
CA ASN A 171 11.41 14.77 10.00
C ASN A 171 11.75 13.29 10.21
N ASP A 172 11.44 12.71 11.37
CA ASP A 172 11.73 11.30 11.64
C ASP A 172 10.89 10.37 10.78
N VAL A 173 9.62 10.69 10.58
CA VAL A 173 8.72 9.97 9.66
C VAL A 173 9.28 10.04 8.24
N LEU A 174 9.67 11.24 7.78
CA LEU A 174 10.21 11.43 6.45
C LEU A 174 11.52 10.64 6.27
N LYS A 175 12.40 10.65 7.28
CA LYS A 175 13.64 9.84 7.30
C LYS A 175 13.37 8.34 7.29
N SER A 176 12.26 7.87 7.87
CA SER A 176 11.86 6.46 7.78
C SER A 176 11.47 6.08 6.36
N LEU A 177 10.68 6.91 5.69
CA LEU A 177 10.28 6.68 4.30
C LEU A 177 11.49 6.75 3.36
N LEU A 178 12.33 7.77 3.52
CA LEU A 178 13.47 8.04 2.63
C LEU A 178 14.71 7.18 2.91
N ARG A 179 14.65 6.25 3.89
CA ARG A 179 15.80 5.52 4.44
C ARG A 179 16.87 5.16 3.38
N THR A 180 18.08 5.65 3.64
CA THR A 180 19.31 5.37 2.89
C THR A 180 20.20 4.43 3.70
N SER A 181 19.78 3.18 3.93
CA SER A 181 20.61 2.28 4.77
C SER A 181 22.00 2.02 4.17
N ASP A 182 22.15 2.19 2.85
CA ASP A 182 23.36 1.89 2.09
C ASP A 182 23.83 3.10 1.26
N GLY A 183 23.41 4.32 1.63
CA GLY A 183 23.68 5.55 0.87
C GLY A 183 22.81 5.75 -0.38
N LEU A 184 21.95 4.77 -0.74
CA LEU A 184 20.97 4.87 -1.82
C LEU A 184 19.55 5.01 -1.25
N PRO A 185 18.70 5.92 -1.79
CA PRO A 185 17.32 6.07 -1.34
C PRO A 185 16.54 4.79 -1.67
N LYS A 186 16.28 3.96 -0.66
CA LYS A 186 15.59 2.66 -0.84
C LYS A 186 14.22 2.85 -1.46
N PHE A 187 13.45 3.83 -0.99
CA PHE A 187 12.15 4.15 -1.56
C PHE A 187 12.19 4.45 -3.06
N ALA A 188 13.13 5.29 -3.51
CA ALA A 188 13.24 5.63 -4.92
C ALA A 188 13.72 4.44 -5.76
N SER A 189 14.80 3.80 -5.33
CA SER A 189 15.46 2.72 -6.07
C SER A 189 14.71 1.38 -6.05
N LYS A 190 13.94 1.10 -5.00
CA LYS A 190 13.22 -0.16 -4.82
C LYS A 190 11.73 -0.06 -5.04
N PHE A 191 11.15 1.14 -5.23
CA PHE A 191 9.71 1.27 -5.45
C PHE A 191 9.39 2.28 -6.54
N LEU A 192 9.71 3.55 -6.33
CA LEU A 192 9.24 4.63 -7.19
C LEU A 192 9.74 4.52 -8.63
N ILE A 193 11.05 4.41 -8.83
CA ILE A 193 11.67 4.43 -10.16
C ILE A 193 11.30 3.17 -10.97
N PRO A 194 11.41 1.94 -10.42
CA PRO A 194 11.02 0.75 -11.17
C PRO A 194 9.53 0.76 -11.52
N LEU A 195 8.66 1.18 -10.59
CA LEU A 195 7.21 1.24 -10.83
C LEU A 195 6.86 2.25 -11.93
N ARG A 196 7.48 3.43 -11.92
CA ARG A 196 7.27 4.45 -12.96
C ARG A 196 7.65 3.91 -14.35
N ASN A 197 8.83 3.30 -14.47
CA ASN A 197 9.32 2.79 -15.75
C ASN A 197 8.41 1.68 -16.32
N ASP A 198 7.94 0.77 -15.46
CA ASP A 198 7.03 -0.30 -15.87
C ASP A 198 5.64 0.24 -16.25
N LEU A 199 5.12 1.23 -15.50
CA LEU A 199 3.86 1.89 -15.82
C LEU A 199 3.91 2.61 -17.17
N ASP A 200 4.98 3.37 -17.43
CA ASP A 200 5.14 4.07 -18.70
C ASP A 200 5.22 3.08 -19.86
N THR A 201 5.99 2.00 -19.69
CA THR A 201 6.14 0.94 -20.68
C THR A 201 4.80 0.27 -20.98
N GLU A 202 4.08 -0.14 -19.93
CA GLU A 202 2.82 -0.88 -20.07
C GLU A 202 1.67 0.00 -20.57
N CYS A 203 1.57 1.26 -20.12
CA CYS A 203 0.59 2.21 -20.63
C CYS A 203 0.82 2.51 -22.13
N ASN A 204 2.07 2.69 -22.55
CA ASN A 204 2.41 2.90 -23.96
C ASN A 204 2.06 1.67 -24.81
N ARG A 205 2.34 0.47 -24.29
CA ARG A 205 1.99 -0.80 -24.96
C ARG A 205 0.46 -0.93 -25.15
N LEU A 206 -0.32 -0.70 -24.09
CA LEU A 206 -1.79 -0.76 -24.15
C LEU A 206 -2.37 0.32 -25.06
N GLN A 207 -1.78 1.52 -25.08
CA GLN A 207 -2.20 2.59 -25.98
C GLN A 207 -1.93 2.24 -27.45
N ALA A 208 -0.77 1.65 -27.76
CA ALA A 208 -0.46 1.17 -29.11
C ALA A 208 -1.42 0.05 -29.55
N ASN A 209 -1.74 -0.88 -28.64
CA ASN A 209 -2.72 -1.93 -28.90
C ASN A 209 -4.13 -1.38 -29.15
N ALA A 210 -4.56 -0.36 -28.40
CA ALA A 210 -5.86 0.30 -28.62
C ALA A 210 -5.96 0.89 -30.03
N TYR A 211 -4.88 1.54 -30.51
CA TYR A 211 -4.83 2.07 -31.87
C TYR A 211 -4.85 0.96 -32.93
N ALA A 212 -4.14 -0.14 -32.72
CA ALA A 212 -4.17 -1.28 -33.63
C ALA A 212 -5.58 -1.88 -33.72
N LEU A 213 -6.22 -2.16 -32.57
CA LEU A 213 -7.59 -2.68 -32.51
C LEU A 213 -8.60 -1.75 -33.18
N SER A 214 -8.46 -0.43 -32.99
CA SER A 214 -9.32 0.56 -33.63
C SER A 214 -9.21 0.51 -35.17
N ASN A 215 -7.99 0.32 -35.69
CA ASN A 215 -7.77 0.15 -37.13
C ASN A 215 -8.34 -1.17 -37.64
N ASP A 216 -8.23 -2.25 -36.87
CA ASP A 216 -8.74 -3.57 -37.25
C ASP A 216 -10.28 -3.60 -37.26
N ILE A 217 -10.95 -2.88 -36.36
CA ILE A 217 -12.41 -2.67 -36.37
C ILE A 217 -12.87 -2.01 -37.67
N GLN A 218 -12.11 -1.04 -38.19
CA GLN A 218 -12.45 -0.37 -39.45
C GLN A 218 -12.24 -1.27 -40.68
N LYS A 219 -11.33 -2.25 -40.58
CA LYS A 219 -10.99 -3.18 -41.66
C LYS A 219 -11.76 -4.51 -41.59
N ALA A 220 -12.51 -4.76 -40.51
CA ALA A 220 -13.23 -6.00 -40.31
C ALA A 220 -14.27 -6.23 -41.42
N GLY A 221 -14.19 -7.40 -42.06
CA GLY A 221 -15.04 -7.77 -43.19
C GLY A 221 -16.42 -8.31 -42.78
N ASP A 222 -16.55 -8.80 -41.54
CA ASP A 222 -17.79 -9.37 -41.01
C ASP A 222 -18.14 -8.81 -39.61
N HIS A 223 -19.41 -8.97 -39.25
CA HIS A 223 -19.97 -8.43 -38.01
C HIS A 223 -19.45 -9.15 -36.76
N GLU A 224 -19.10 -10.43 -36.86
CA GLU A 224 -18.67 -11.21 -35.70
C GLU A 224 -17.24 -10.83 -35.28
N GLN A 225 -16.33 -10.74 -36.26
CA GLN A 225 -14.96 -10.28 -36.09
C GLN A 225 -14.93 -8.84 -35.56
N LYS A 226 -15.79 -7.96 -36.11
CA LYS A 226 -15.92 -6.58 -35.60
C LYS A 226 -16.29 -6.56 -34.12
N LYS A 227 -17.28 -7.36 -33.72
CA LYS A 227 -17.73 -7.46 -32.31
C LYS A 227 -16.62 -7.99 -31.38
N GLN A 228 -15.80 -8.94 -31.84
CA GLN A 228 -14.66 -9.45 -31.07
C GLN A 228 -13.57 -8.39 -30.85
N PHE A 229 -13.27 -7.60 -31.89
CA PHE A 229 -12.31 -6.50 -31.75
C PHE A 229 -12.84 -5.38 -30.84
N GLU A 230 -14.14 -5.05 -30.94
CA GLU A 230 -14.78 -4.09 -30.03
C GLU A 230 -14.71 -4.55 -28.57
N ALA A 231 -15.01 -5.81 -28.28
CA ALA A 231 -14.89 -6.37 -26.94
C ALA A 231 -13.43 -6.34 -26.42
N SER A 232 -12.47 -6.66 -27.28
CA SER A 232 -11.04 -6.61 -26.94
C SER A 232 -10.56 -5.19 -26.67
N LEU A 233 -11.03 -4.21 -27.45
CA LEU A 233 -10.74 -2.80 -27.25
C LEU A 233 -11.31 -2.31 -25.92
N MET A 234 -12.55 -2.66 -25.60
CA MET A 234 -13.16 -2.32 -24.30
C MET A 234 -12.36 -2.87 -23.11
N ALA A 235 -11.92 -4.12 -23.19
CA ALA A 235 -11.08 -4.73 -22.14
C ALA A 235 -9.70 -4.06 -22.02
N ASN A 236 -9.08 -3.71 -23.15
CA ASN A 236 -7.81 -2.99 -23.20
C ASN A 236 -7.94 -1.58 -22.60
N ASP A 237 -9.00 -0.84 -22.95
CA ASP A 237 -9.26 0.51 -22.45
C ASP A 237 -9.57 0.50 -20.95
N ALA A 238 -10.33 -0.49 -20.47
CA ALA A 238 -10.57 -0.66 -19.03
C ALA A 238 -9.26 -0.91 -18.26
N THR A 239 -8.36 -1.72 -18.82
CA THR A 239 -7.03 -1.98 -18.25
C THR A 239 -6.17 -0.73 -18.25
N LEU A 240 -6.14 -0.01 -19.38
CA LEU A 240 -5.40 1.23 -19.53
C LEU A 240 -5.88 2.32 -18.55
N LEU A 241 -7.19 2.45 -18.33
CA LEU A 241 -7.75 3.40 -17.37
C LEU A 241 -7.26 3.12 -15.94
N ARG A 242 -7.25 1.84 -15.52
CA ARG A 242 -6.76 1.43 -14.20
C ARG A 242 -5.28 1.75 -14.02
N LEU A 243 -4.45 1.46 -15.03
CA LEU A 243 -3.02 1.77 -14.95
C LEU A 243 -2.73 3.26 -15.03
N ARG A 244 -3.52 4.04 -15.79
CA ARG A 244 -3.39 5.51 -15.81
C ARG A 244 -3.69 6.15 -14.47
N LEU A 245 -4.68 5.65 -13.72
CA LEU A 245 -4.94 6.12 -12.36
C LEU A 245 -3.70 5.94 -11.47
N LEU A 246 -3.06 4.77 -11.57
CA LEU A 246 -1.82 4.48 -10.86
C LEU A 246 -0.67 5.36 -11.35
N GLN A 247 -0.52 5.54 -12.66
CA GLN A 247 0.50 6.41 -13.28
C GLN A 247 0.39 7.86 -12.81
N VAL A 248 -0.81 8.45 -12.81
CA VAL A 248 -1.03 9.82 -12.31
C VAL A 248 -0.67 9.94 -10.83
N THR A 249 -1.04 8.94 -10.02
CA THR A 249 -0.70 8.90 -8.59
C THR A 249 0.81 8.81 -8.37
N VAL A 250 1.51 7.96 -9.14
CA VAL A 250 2.97 7.79 -9.10
C VAL A 250 3.71 9.03 -9.62
N GLN A 251 3.17 9.71 -10.62
CA GLN A 251 3.71 10.98 -11.09
C GLN A 251 3.65 12.03 -9.99
N ARG A 252 2.48 12.20 -9.36
CA ARG A 252 2.33 13.13 -8.24
C ARG A 252 3.26 12.80 -7.07
N LEU A 253 3.45 11.50 -6.82
CA LEU A 253 4.38 11.00 -5.81
C LEU A 253 5.85 11.34 -6.15
N SER A 254 6.22 11.25 -7.42
CA SER A 254 7.55 11.67 -7.91
C SER A 254 7.77 13.16 -7.67
N ASP A 255 6.79 14.01 -8.00
CA ASP A 255 6.89 15.45 -7.78
C ASP A 255 7.10 15.78 -6.28
N CYS A 256 6.39 15.06 -5.40
CA CYS A 256 6.56 15.21 -3.95
C CYS A 256 7.95 14.74 -3.49
N TYR A 257 8.41 13.57 -3.97
CA TYR A 257 9.72 13.03 -3.66
C TYR A 257 10.84 14.02 -4.05
N ASP A 258 10.78 14.57 -5.26
CA ASP A 258 11.79 15.51 -5.77
C ASP A 258 11.87 16.78 -4.90
N LYS A 259 10.72 17.31 -4.45
CA LYS A 259 10.67 18.45 -3.52
C LYS A 259 11.45 18.19 -2.22
N PHE A 260 11.31 17.01 -1.64
CA PHE A 260 12.00 16.64 -0.39
C PHE A 260 13.44 16.18 -0.59
N HIS A 261 13.78 15.65 -1.78
CA HIS A 261 15.14 15.23 -2.10
C HIS A 261 16.06 16.42 -2.40
N ILE A 262 15.54 17.47 -3.07
CA ILE A 262 16.30 18.70 -3.37
C ILE A 262 16.51 19.58 -2.12
N ALA A 263 15.67 19.44 -1.10
CA ALA A 263 15.72 20.21 0.14
C ALA A 263 16.72 19.68 1.21
N GLN A 264 17.38 18.55 0.95
CA GLN A 264 18.38 17.92 1.82
C GLN A 264 19.80 18.17 1.30
#